data_AF-A0A380NYD9-F1
#
_entry.id   AF-A0A380NYD9-F1
#
_cell.length_a   1.000
_cell.length_b   1.000
_cell.length_c   1.000
_cell.angle_alpha   90.00
_cell.angle_beta   90.00
_cell.angle_gamma   90.00
#
_symmetry.space_group_name_H-M   'P 1'
#
loop_
_entity.id
_entity.type
_entity.pdbx_description
1 polymer ?
#
loop_
_entity_poly.entity_id
_entity_poly.type
_entity_poly.pdbx_seq_one_letter_code
_entity_poly.pdbx_strand_id
1 'polypeptide(L)'
;MTHLMHVTNGDLRAALNALELAVKSTQPNADGVVKIDLDIIQETTQQGSLVADKDGDAHYDVISALQKSIRGSDTDAALHYLGRLILAGDLPSIVRRLQVIAYEDIGLANPAVVERAVTAIHAAENLVFLKPVSH
;
A
#
# COMPACT_ATOMS: atom_id res chain seq x y z
N MET A 1 12.80 -24.01 0.60
CA MET A 1 11.42 -23.62 0.98
C MET A 1 11.32 -23.24 2.46
N THR A 2 11.95 -24.00 3.36
CA THR A 2 11.96 -23.73 4.82
C THR A 2 12.66 -22.43 5.23
N HIS A 3 13.62 -21.95 4.42
CA HIS A 3 14.41 -20.75 4.75
C HIS A 3 13.68 -19.43 4.44
N LEU A 4 12.73 -19.42 3.50
CA LEU A 4 11.91 -18.24 3.18
C LEU A 4 10.92 -17.92 4.31
N MET A 5 10.40 -18.97 4.97
CA MET A 5 9.40 -18.84 6.04
C MET A 5 9.97 -18.22 7.32
N HIS A 6 11.26 -18.41 7.58
CA HIS A 6 11.89 -17.91 8.81
C HIS A 6 12.32 -16.44 8.71
N VAL A 7 12.53 -15.94 7.50
CA VAL A 7 12.93 -14.55 7.24
C VAL A 7 11.71 -13.62 7.25
N THR A 8 10.51 -14.13 6.97
CA THR A 8 9.32 -13.28 6.80
C THR A 8 8.36 -13.26 7.99
N ASN A 9 8.73 -13.86 9.13
CA ASN A 9 7.93 -13.88 10.36
C ASN A 9 6.45 -14.29 10.13
N GLY A 10 6.21 -15.17 9.15
CA GLY A 10 4.87 -15.62 8.77
C GLY A 10 4.14 -14.79 7.69
N ASP A 11 4.72 -13.69 7.21
CA ASP A 11 4.15 -12.91 6.11
C ASP A 11 4.60 -13.48 4.75
N LEU A 12 3.76 -14.36 4.20
CA LEU A 12 3.96 -14.96 2.88
C LEU A 12 4.01 -13.89 1.75
N ARG A 13 3.36 -12.73 1.95
CA ARG A 13 3.31 -11.66 0.96
C ARG A 13 4.65 -10.94 0.85
N ALA A 14 5.27 -10.64 1.99
CA ALA A 14 6.62 -10.09 2.02
C ALA A 14 7.63 -11.05 1.37
N ALA A 15 7.48 -12.36 1.61
CA ALA A 15 8.34 -13.39 1.02
C ALA A 15 8.23 -13.45 -0.50
N LEU A 16 6.99 -13.35 -1.01
CA LEU A 16 6.71 -13.38 -2.44
C LEU A 16 7.23 -12.12 -3.14
N ASN A 17 7.04 -10.95 -2.54
CA ASN A 17 7.54 -9.68 -3.10
C ASN A 17 9.08 -9.67 -3.16
N ALA A 18 9.75 -10.14 -2.11
CA ALA A 18 11.21 -10.25 -2.10
C ALA A 18 11.73 -11.22 -3.17
N LEU A 19 11.04 -12.34 -3.36
CA LEU A 19 11.39 -13.30 -4.42
C LEU A 19 11.16 -12.72 -5.82
N GLU A 20 10.05 -12.02 -6.05
CA GLU A 20 9.75 -11.40 -7.35
C GLU A 20 10.78 -10.32 -7.71
N LEU A 21 11.18 -9.51 -6.74
CA LEU A 21 12.20 -8.49 -6.92
C LEU A 21 13.58 -9.12 -7.20
N ALA A 22 13.91 -10.24 -6.54
CA ALA A 22 15.16 -10.96 -6.75
C ALA A 22 15.23 -11.56 -8.16
N VAL A 23 14.12 -12.10 -8.68
CA VAL A 23 14.03 -12.59 -10.07
C VAL A 23 14.24 -11.45 -11.06
N LYS A 24 13.60 -10.29 -10.87
CA LYS A 24 13.71 -9.14 -11.80
C LYS A 24 15.09 -8.49 -11.80
N SER A 25 15.80 -8.54 -10.67
CA SER A 25 17.08 -7.84 -10.49
C SER A 25 18.28 -8.71 -10.86
N THR A 26 18.12 -10.03 -10.91
CA THR A 26 19.20 -10.97 -11.22
C THR A 26 19.24 -11.26 -12.72
N GLN A 27 20.38 -10.96 -13.36
CA GLN A 27 20.56 -11.26 -14.78
C GLN A 27 20.59 -12.78 -15.03
N PRO A 28 19.94 -13.28 -16.09
CA PRO A 28 20.01 -14.70 -16.44
C PRO A 28 21.44 -15.11 -16.77
N ASN A 29 21.79 -16.34 -16.41
CA ASN A 29 23.06 -16.95 -16.77
C ASN A 29 23.12 -17.19 -18.30
N ALA A 30 24.28 -17.62 -18.82
CA ALA A 30 24.46 -17.90 -20.26
C ALA A 30 23.44 -18.90 -20.85
N ASP A 31 22.83 -19.76 -20.01
CA ASP A 31 21.78 -20.73 -20.37
C ASP A 31 20.36 -20.19 -20.16
N GLY A 32 20.18 -18.90 -19.87
CA GLY A 32 18.87 -18.28 -19.62
C GLY A 32 18.25 -18.59 -18.25
N VAL A 33 18.97 -19.26 -17.36
CA VAL A 33 18.51 -19.62 -16.02
C VAL A 33 18.85 -18.52 -15.02
N VAL A 34 17.87 -18.03 -14.25
CA VAL A 34 18.09 -17.08 -13.14
C VAL A 34 18.33 -17.89 -11.87
N LYS A 35 19.57 -17.89 -11.36
CA LYS A 35 19.92 -18.57 -10.11
C LYS A 35 19.83 -17.59 -8.94
N ILE A 36 18.85 -17.80 -8.07
CA ILE A 36 18.67 -17.01 -6.85
C ILE A 36 19.34 -17.74 -5.69
N ASP A 37 20.41 -17.15 -5.15
CA ASP A 37 21.09 -17.63 -3.95
C ASP A 37 20.67 -16.84 -2.70
N LEU A 38 21.02 -17.36 -1.53
CA LEU A 38 20.63 -16.80 -0.23
C LEU A 38 21.13 -15.36 -0.04
N ASP A 39 22.33 -15.06 -0.53
CA ASP A 39 22.92 -13.71 -0.48
C ASP A 39 22.12 -12.70 -1.31
N ILE A 40 21.63 -13.12 -2.49
CA ILE A 40 20.80 -12.29 -3.38
C ILE A 40 19.46 -11.97 -2.72
N ILE A 41 18.86 -12.95 -2.02
CA ILE A 41 17.60 -12.74 -1.28
C ILE A 41 17.82 -11.75 -0.13
N GLN A 42 18.93 -11.84 0.60
CA GLN A 42 19.25 -10.93 1.70
C GLN A 42 19.48 -9.50 1.20
N GLU A 43 20.25 -9.32 0.13
CA GLU A 43 20.49 -8.02 -0.49
C GLU A 43 19.18 -7.41 -1.02
N THR A 44 18.36 -8.20 -1.70
CA THR A 44 17.06 -7.76 -2.22
C THR A 44 16.10 -7.37 -1.09
N THR A 45 16.12 -8.10 0.03
CA THR A 45 15.28 -7.80 1.20
C THR A 45 15.71 -6.50 1.89
N GLN A 46 17.02 -6.25 2.00
CA GLN A 46 17.55 -4.99 2.55
C GLN A 46 17.24 -3.80 1.64
N GLN A 47 17.42 -3.94 0.33
CA GLN A 47 17.06 -2.91 -0.66
C GLN A 47 15.55 -2.63 -0.64
N GLY A 48 14.72 -3.67 -0.59
CA GLY A 48 13.27 -3.54 -0.45
C GLY A 48 12.86 -2.81 0.82
N SER A 49 13.53 -3.06 1.95
CA SER A 49 13.31 -2.32 3.20
C SER A 49 13.70 -0.84 3.10
N LEU A 50 14.80 -0.51 2.42
CA LEU A 50 15.28 0.88 2.27
C LEU A 50 14.44 1.69 1.27
N VAL A 51 13.95 1.05 0.21
CA VAL A 51 13.02 1.66 -0.76
C VAL A 51 11.65 1.86 -0.11
N ALA A 52 11.16 0.87 0.65
CA ALA A 52 9.93 0.99 1.41
C ALA A 52 10.00 2.10 2.48
N ASP A 53 11.17 2.37 3.05
CA ASP A 53 11.38 3.45 4.03
C ASP A 53 11.27 4.84 3.36
N LYS A 54 11.95 5.04 2.21
CA LYS A 54 11.92 6.32 1.48
C LYS A 54 10.59 6.62 0.78
N ASP A 55 10.00 5.63 0.11
CA ASP A 55 8.67 5.78 -0.49
C ASP A 55 7.58 5.79 0.58
N GLY A 56 7.81 5.09 1.70
CA GLY A 56 6.92 5.02 2.84
C GLY A 56 6.78 6.35 3.56
N ASP A 57 7.87 7.08 3.78
CA ASP A 57 7.82 8.42 4.42
C ASP A 57 7.00 9.41 3.60
N ALA A 58 7.28 9.51 2.29
CA ALA A 58 6.54 10.42 1.41
C ALA A 58 5.06 10.04 1.29
N HIS A 59 4.75 8.74 1.26
CA HIS A 59 3.38 8.24 1.25
C HIS A 59 2.66 8.50 2.57
N TYR A 60 3.34 8.28 3.69
CA TYR A 60 2.81 8.51 5.03
C TYR A 60 2.50 10.00 5.25
N ASP A 61 3.36 10.89 4.75
CA ASP A 61 3.13 12.32 4.76
C ASP A 61 1.86 12.71 4.01
N VAL A 62 1.63 12.14 2.82
CA VAL A 62 0.42 12.42 2.02
C VAL A 62 -0.83 11.90 2.73
N ILE A 63 -0.79 10.70 3.29
CA ILE A 63 -1.91 10.13 4.07
C ILE A 63 -2.20 10.97 5.31
N SER A 64 -1.17 11.43 6.00
CA SER A 64 -1.31 12.29 7.17
C SER A 64 -1.89 13.66 6.79
N ALA A 65 -1.47 14.21 5.65
CA ALA A 65 -1.99 15.47 5.13
C ALA A 65 -3.46 15.36 4.72
N LEU A 66 -3.90 14.24 4.15
CA LEU A 66 -5.32 13.95 3.89
C LEU A 66 -6.15 14.03 5.17
N GLN A 67 -5.73 13.35 6.24
CA GLN A 67 -6.44 13.36 7.53
C GLN A 67 -6.49 14.76 8.14
N LYS A 68 -5.35 15.46 8.17
CA LYS A 68 -5.29 16.83 8.70
C LYS A 68 -6.19 17.80 7.93
N SER A 69 -6.26 17.66 6.61
CA SER A 69 -7.12 18.50 5.76
C SER A 69 -8.60 18.28 6.06
N ILE A 70 -9.03 17.01 6.17
CA ILE A 70 -10.44 16.68 6.50
C ILE A 70 -10.77 17.16 7.92
N ARG A 71 -9.90 16.90 8.92
CA ARG A 71 -10.06 17.42 10.29
C ARG A 71 -10.15 18.94 10.32
N GLY A 72 -9.34 19.62 9.52
CA GLY A 72 -9.34 21.07 9.36
C GLY A 72 -10.50 21.63 8.53
N SER A 73 -11.39 20.77 8.00
CA SER A 73 -12.47 21.14 7.08
C SER A 73 -11.99 21.84 5.78
N ASP A 74 -10.74 21.59 5.37
CA ASP A 74 -10.19 22.07 4.11
C ASP A 74 -10.50 21.05 3.00
N THR A 75 -11.52 21.35 2.21
CA THR A 75 -12.02 20.43 1.17
C THR A 75 -11.08 20.35 -0.03
N ASP A 76 -10.48 21.47 -0.43
CA ASP A 76 -9.61 21.53 -1.60
C ASP A 76 -8.30 20.78 -1.33
N ALA A 77 -7.70 20.98 -0.16
CA ALA A 77 -6.52 20.23 0.26
C ALA A 77 -6.82 18.73 0.40
N ALA A 78 -7.96 18.37 0.99
CA ALA A 78 -8.36 16.97 1.10
C ALA A 78 -8.48 16.28 -0.26
N LEU A 79 -9.13 16.93 -1.24
CA LEU A 79 -9.25 16.40 -2.60
C LEU A 79 -7.89 16.32 -3.31
N HIS A 80 -7.00 17.30 -3.10
CA HIS A 80 -5.64 17.29 -3.64
C HIS A 80 -4.85 16.06 -3.15
N TYR A 81 -4.82 15.82 -1.83
CA TYR A 81 -4.09 14.68 -1.28
C TYR A 81 -4.74 13.34 -1.63
N LEU A 82 -6.07 13.26 -1.65
CA LEU A 82 -6.77 12.06 -2.11
C LEU A 82 -6.42 11.74 -3.57
N GLY A 83 -6.41 12.74 -4.45
CA GLY A 83 -6.01 12.57 -5.85
C GLY A 83 -4.60 12.02 -6.02
N ARG A 84 -3.64 12.52 -5.21
CA ARG A 84 -2.27 11.99 -5.19
C ARG A 84 -2.21 10.51 -4.78
N LEU A 85 -2.99 10.11 -3.76
CA LEU A 85 -3.06 8.72 -3.33
C LEU A 85 -3.72 7.81 -4.38
N ILE A 86 -4.74 8.32 -5.08
CA ILE A 86 -5.38 7.59 -6.18
C ILE A 86 -4.39 7.37 -7.33
N LEU A 87 -3.60 8.39 -7.69
CA LEU A 87 -2.56 8.27 -8.71
C LEU A 87 -1.44 7.30 -8.32
N ALA A 88 -1.14 7.19 -7.02
CA ALA A 88 -0.21 6.19 -6.49
C ALA A 88 -0.78 4.76 -6.49
N GLY A 89 -2.08 4.59 -6.72
CA GLY A 89 -2.73 3.28 -6.80
C GLY A 89 -2.94 2.57 -5.45
N ASP A 90 -2.74 3.26 -4.32
CA ASP A 90 -2.85 2.66 -2.99
C ASP A 90 -4.25 2.81 -2.38
N LEU A 91 -5.23 2.19 -3.03
CA LEU A 91 -6.59 2.11 -2.49
C LEU A 91 -6.66 1.52 -1.07
N PRO A 92 -5.93 0.44 -0.72
CA PRO A 92 -5.98 -0.13 0.62
C PRO A 92 -5.62 0.87 1.73
N SER A 93 -4.67 1.77 1.51
CA SER A 93 -4.32 2.78 2.51
C SER A 93 -5.31 3.94 2.56
N ILE A 94 -5.89 4.34 1.41
CA ILE A 94 -6.98 5.33 1.36
C ILE A 94 -8.18 4.84 2.16
N VAL A 95 -8.63 3.61 1.91
CA VAL A 95 -9.79 3.00 2.56
C VAL A 95 -9.60 2.97 4.07
N ARG A 96 -8.48 2.42 4.55
CA ARG A 96 -8.17 2.35 5.98
C ARG A 96 -8.16 3.75 6.61
N ARG A 97 -7.55 4.74 5.95
CA ARG A 97 -7.48 6.10 6.49
C ARG A 97 -8.84 6.79 6.51
N LEU A 98 -9.66 6.64 5.48
CA LEU A 98 -11.01 7.21 5.45
C LEU A 98 -11.91 6.60 6.53
N GLN A 99 -11.78 5.30 6.82
CA GLN A 99 -12.47 4.69 7.96
C GLN A 99 -12.05 5.34 9.29
N VAL A 100 -10.73 5.46 9.52
CA VAL A 100 -10.21 6.13 10.73
C VAL A 100 -10.76 7.55 10.86
N ILE A 101 -10.66 8.36 9.80
CA ILE A 101 -11.17 9.74 9.81
C ILE A 101 -12.67 9.79 10.12
N ALA A 102 -13.46 8.90 9.51
CA ALA A 102 -14.91 8.86 9.73
C ALA A 102 -15.24 8.64 11.22
N TYR A 103 -14.57 7.70 11.88
CA TYR A 103 -14.84 7.41 13.30
C TYR A 103 -14.12 8.34 14.29
N GLU A 104 -12.90 8.79 13.99
CA GLU A 104 -12.06 9.62 14.86
C GLU A 104 -12.46 11.10 14.81
N ASP A 105 -12.58 11.65 13.61
CA ASP A 105 -12.69 13.11 13.39
C ASP A 105 -14.14 13.58 13.22
N ILE A 106 -15.05 12.70 12.76
CA ILE A 106 -16.48 13.00 12.63
C ILE A 106 -17.26 12.30 13.74
N GLY A 107 -17.14 10.97 13.84
CA GLY A 107 -17.69 10.15 14.91
C GLY A 107 -19.13 10.49 15.29
N LEU A 108 -19.34 10.76 16.58
CA LEU A 108 -20.66 11.04 17.15
C LEU A 108 -21.24 12.40 16.75
N ALA A 109 -20.43 13.31 16.19
CA ALA A 109 -20.94 14.60 15.72
C ALA A 109 -21.88 14.42 14.51
N ASN A 110 -21.65 13.39 13.68
CA ASN A 110 -22.54 13.03 12.59
C ASN A 110 -22.47 11.53 12.22
N PRO A 111 -23.17 10.65 12.96
CA PRO A 111 -23.13 9.21 12.73
C PRO A 111 -23.57 8.80 11.32
N ALA A 112 -24.50 9.53 10.71
CA ALA A 112 -24.97 9.25 9.36
C ALA A 112 -23.88 9.48 8.30
N VAL A 113 -22.97 10.45 8.52
CA VAL A 113 -21.82 10.66 7.63
C VAL A 113 -20.81 9.51 7.75
N VAL A 114 -20.62 8.97 8.96
CA VAL A 114 -19.75 7.80 9.17
C VAL A 114 -20.25 6.59 8.37
N GLU A 115 -21.55 6.30 8.45
CA GLU A 115 -22.17 5.21 7.68
C GLU A 115 -22.03 5.41 6.16
N ARG A 116 -22.22 6.64 5.68
CA ARG A 116 -22.03 6.97 4.26
C ARG A 116 -20.58 6.79 3.81
N ALA A 117 -19.61 7.17 4.65
CA ALA A 117 -18.19 6.98 4.36
C ALA A 117 -17.84 5.49 4.23
N VAL A 118 -18.31 4.65 5.16
CA VAL A 118 -18.13 3.19 5.10
C VAL A 118 -18.80 2.60 3.84
N THR A 119 -19.99 3.07 3.50
CA THR A 119 -20.69 2.64 2.28
C THR A 119 -19.91 2.99 1.01
N ALA A 120 -19.35 4.22 0.93
CA ALA A 120 -18.53 4.65 -0.20
C ALA A 120 -17.23 3.83 -0.32
N ILE A 121 -16.63 3.49 0.82
CA ILE A 121 -15.45 2.62 0.90
C ILE A 121 -15.76 1.23 0.33
N HIS A 122 -16.85 0.59 0.78
CA HIS A 122 -17.25 -0.71 0.25
C HIS A 122 -17.53 -0.66 -1.27
N ALA A 123 -18.14 0.43 -1.74
CA ALA A 123 -18.36 0.61 -3.18
C ALA A 123 -17.02 0.71 -3.95
N ALA A 124 -16.05 1.46 -3.43
CA ALA A 124 -14.73 1.59 -4.05
C ALA A 124 -13.98 0.24 -4.11
N GLU A 125 -13.99 -0.54 -3.03
CA GLU A 125 -13.38 -1.87 -2.99
C GLU A 125 -14.01 -2.82 -4.03
N ASN A 126 -15.34 -2.86 -4.10
CA ASN A 126 -16.07 -3.71 -5.05
C ASN A 126 -15.80 -3.32 -6.51
N LEU A 127 -15.77 -2.02 -6.82
CA LEU A 127 -15.53 -1.55 -8.18
C LEU A 127 -14.11 -1.86 -8.65
N VAL A 128 -13.11 -1.77 -7.76
CA VAL A 128 -11.72 -2.10 -8.11
C VAL A 128 -11.52 -3.61 -8.24
N PHE A 129 -12.19 -4.43 -7.42
CA PHE A 129 -12.20 -5.89 -7.60
C PHE A 129 -12.76 -6.32 -8.97
N LEU A 130 -13.70 -5.55 -9.52
CA LEU A 130 -14.30 -5.80 -10.83
C LEU A 130 -13.47 -5.32 -12.03
N LYS A 131 -12.32 -4.65 -11.82
CA LYS A 131 -11.37 -4.29 -12.89
C LYS A 131 -10.20 -5.28 -12.91
N PRO A 132 -10.30 -6.46 -13.56
CA PRO A 132 -9.11 -7.20 -13.93
C PRO A 132 -8.33 -6.34 -14.93
N VAL A 133 -7.02 -6.22 -14.70
CA VAL A 133 -6.11 -5.60 -15.65
C VAL A 133 -6.00 -6.53 -16.86
N SER A 134 -6.90 -6.33 -17.81
CA SER A 134 -6.70 -6.72 -19.20
C SER A 134 -5.98 -5.55 -19.86
N HIS A 135 -4.68 -5.71 -20.14
CA HIS A 135 -3.96 -5.31 -21.36
C HIS A 135 -2.46 -5.45 -21.14
#